data_AF-A0A7J2IF79-F1
#
_entry.id   AF-A0A7J2IF79-F1
#
_cell.length_a   1.000
_cell.length_b   1.000
_cell.length_c   1.000
_cell.angle_alpha   90.00
_cell.angle_beta   90.00
_cell.angle_gamma   90.00
#
_symmetry.space_group_name_H-M   'P 1'
#
loop_
_entity.id
_entity.type
_entity.pdbx_description
1 polymer ?
#
loop_
_entity_poly.entity_id
_entity_poly.type
_entity_poly.pdbx_seq_one_letter_code
_entity_poly.pdbx_strand_id
1 'polypeptide(L)'
;MAEKFVRVNVTLYRDMLKEVDSFAKKRHEDRSTAIRQLISAGLRERNKKEVVKAYRDNRITLREAAKLLSVDYWKVQDILAEEGIPISDLTESEVKSRMKKVKKDTF
;
A
#
# COMPACT_ATOMS: atom_id res chain seq x y z
N MET A 1 -19.54 -2.70 -16.27
CA MET A 1 -19.97 -4.09 -15.98
C MET A 1 -20.40 -4.12 -14.53
N ALA A 2 -21.62 -4.56 -14.21
CA ALA A 2 -22.05 -4.62 -12.80
C ALA A 2 -21.17 -5.62 -12.05
N GLU A 3 -20.58 -5.22 -10.92
CA GLU A 3 -19.81 -6.12 -10.06
C GLU A 3 -20.70 -7.30 -9.62
N LYS A 4 -20.27 -8.52 -9.94
CA LYS A 4 -21.01 -9.74 -9.57
C LYS A 4 -20.70 -10.08 -8.11
N PHE A 5 -21.63 -9.80 -7.20
CA PHE A 5 -21.50 -10.24 -5.81
C PHE A 5 -21.57 -11.76 -5.70
N VAL A 6 -20.60 -12.36 -5.02
CA VAL A 6 -20.55 -13.79 -4.69
C VAL A 6 -20.77 -13.95 -3.20
N ARG A 7 -21.69 -14.83 -2.79
CA ARG A 7 -21.96 -15.13 -1.39
C ARG A 7 -20.90 -16.09 -0.85
N VAL A 8 -20.28 -15.72 0.26
CA VAL A 8 -19.34 -16.55 1.03
C VAL A 8 -19.81 -16.64 2.49
N ASN A 9 -19.67 -17.81 3.10
CA ASN A 9 -19.98 -18.03 4.53
C ASN A 9 -18.67 -18.16 5.30
N VAL A 10 -18.54 -17.45 6.42
CA VAL A 10 -17.35 -17.47 7.28
C VAL A 10 -17.79 -17.58 8.74
N THR A 11 -17.10 -18.42 9.51
CA THR A 11 -17.30 -18.50 10.96
C THR A 11 -16.33 -17.54 11.65
N LEU A 12 -16.85 -16.68 12.53
CA LEU A 12 -16.07 -15.66 13.23
C LEU A 12 -16.15 -15.86 14.74
N TYR A 13 -15.08 -15.48 15.44
CA TYR A 13 -15.13 -15.37 16.90
C TYR A 13 -16.15 -14.31 17.32
N ARG A 14 -16.81 -14.55 18.46
CA ARG A 14 -17.86 -13.68 18.97
C ARG A 14 -17.39 -12.25 19.16
N ASP A 15 -16.17 -12.05 19.64
CA ASP A 15 -15.65 -10.71 19.90
C ASP A 15 -15.32 -9.95 18.61
N MET A 16 -14.79 -10.64 17.60
CA MET A 16 -14.61 -10.05 16.27
C MET A 16 -15.95 -9.62 15.65
N LEU A 17 -17.01 -10.42 15.80
CA LEU A 17 -18.35 -10.03 15.33
C LEU A 17 -18.86 -8.77 16.05
N LYS A 18 -18.61 -8.63 17.35
CA LYS A 18 -18.98 -7.41 18.10
C LYS A 18 -18.25 -6.17 17.58
N GLU A 19 -16.97 -6.30 17.22
CA GLU A 19 -16.21 -5.20 16.64
C GLU A 19 -16.75 -4.78 15.27
N VAL A 20 -17.08 -5.74 14.42
CA VAL A 20 -17.74 -5.48 13.12
C VAL A 20 -19.08 -4.77 13.32
N ASP A 21 -19.90 -5.22 14.28
CA ASP A 21 -21.18 -4.58 14.59
C ASP A 21 -21.01 -3.16 15.12
N SER A 22 -20.01 -2.92 15.95
CA SER A 22 -19.65 -1.59 16.44
C SER A 22 -19.22 -0.67 15.29
N PHE A 23 -18.39 -1.19 14.36
CA PHE A 23 -17.97 -0.46 13.16
C PHE A 23 -19.16 -0.08 12.27
N ALA A 24 -20.08 -1.03 12.03
CA ALA A 24 -21.29 -0.82 11.23
C ALA A 24 -22.23 0.21 11.85
N LYS A 25 -22.48 0.11 13.16
CA LYS A 25 -23.33 1.05 13.92
C LYS A 25 -22.81 2.48 13.85
N LYS A 26 -21.51 2.68 14.03
CA LYS A 26 -20.87 4.01 13.96
C LYS A 26 -21.03 4.69 12.60
N ARG A 27 -21.26 3.91 11.53
CA ARG A 27 -21.38 4.40 10.15
C ARG A 27 -22.81 4.35 9.61
N HIS A 28 -23.78 3.88 10.40
CA HIS A 28 -25.15 3.66 9.94
C HIS A 28 -25.23 2.74 8.71
N GLU A 29 -24.37 1.73 8.66
CA GLU A 29 -24.30 0.77 7.55
C GLU A 29 -24.76 -0.63 7.98
N ASP A 30 -25.14 -1.46 7.01
CA ASP A 30 -25.40 -2.87 7.28
C ASP A 30 -24.09 -3.64 7.53
N ARG A 31 -24.21 -4.76 8.26
CA ARG A 31 -23.07 -5.61 8.63
C ARG A 31 -22.30 -6.11 7.39
N SER A 32 -22.98 -6.44 6.29
CA SER A 32 -22.33 -6.97 5.09
C SER A 32 -21.50 -5.89 4.38
N THR A 33 -21.96 -4.64 4.39
CA THR A 33 -21.19 -3.49 3.92
C THR A 33 -19.97 -3.24 4.79
N ALA A 34 -20.13 -3.22 6.10
CA ALA A 34 -19.01 -3.09 7.04
C ALA A 34 -17.95 -4.18 6.85
N ILE A 35 -18.36 -5.46 6.75
CA ILE A 35 -17.45 -6.59 6.51
C ILE A 35 -16.68 -6.39 5.20
N ARG A 36 -17.36 -6.02 4.11
CA ARG A 36 -16.69 -5.78 2.81
C ARG A 36 -15.69 -4.64 2.88
N GLN A 37 -16.03 -3.54 3.55
CA GLN A 37 -15.11 -2.42 3.73
C GLN A 37 -13.87 -2.82 4.54
N LEU A 38 -14.07 -3.51 5.66
CA LEU A 38 -12.99 -3.99 6.52
C LEU A 38 -12.07 -4.98 5.80
N ILE A 39 -12.64 -5.94 5.06
CA ILE A 39 -11.87 -6.87 4.24
C ILE A 39 -11.09 -6.12 3.15
N SER A 40 -11.73 -5.19 2.45
CA SER A 40 -11.08 -4.39 1.39
C SER A 40 -9.91 -3.58 1.96
N ALA A 41 -10.10 -2.93 3.11
CA ALA A 41 -9.04 -2.21 3.82
C ALA A 41 -7.90 -3.15 4.24
N GLY A 42 -8.22 -4.29 4.85
CA GLY A 42 -7.23 -5.29 5.26
C GLY A 42 -6.43 -5.87 4.09
N LEU A 43 -7.07 -6.12 2.95
CA LEU A 43 -6.41 -6.59 1.73
C LEU A 43 -5.47 -5.53 1.15
N ARG A 44 -5.90 -4.26 1.11
CA ARG A 44 -5.04 -3.15 0.66
C ARG A 44 -3.83 -2.98 1.57
N GLU A 45 -4.04 -3.00 2.88
CA GLU A 45 -2.98 -2.87 3.87
C GLU A 45 -1.98 -4.04 3.79
N ARG A 46 -2.48 -5.26 3.62
CA ARG A 46 -1.64 -6.44 3.41
C ARG A 46 -0.81 -6.31 2.13
N ASN A 47 -1.43 -5.90 1.03
CA ASN A 47 -0.73 -5.69 -0.24
C ASN A 47 0.34 -4.60 -0.12
N LYS A 48 0.02 -3.47 0.55
CA LYS A 48 0.98 -2.40 0.87
C LYS A 48 2.23 -2.98 1.54
N LYS A 49 2.04 -3.75 2.62
CA LYS A 49 3.14 -4.37 3.38
C LYS A 49 3.97 -5.35 2.55
N GLU A 50 3.33 -6.18 1.73
CA GLU A 50 4.03 -7.14 0.87
C GLU A 50 4.89 -6.43 -0.19
N VAL A 51 4.37 -5.37 -0.83
CA VAL A 51 5.10 -4.57 -1.81
C VAL A 51 6.25 -3.80 -1.16
N VAL A 52 5.99 -3.11 -0.05
CA VAL A 52 6.99 -2.36 0.73
C VAL A 52 8.14 -3.28 1.15
N LYS A 53 7.82 -4.48 1.65
CA LYS A 53 8.83 -5.49 2.00
C LYS A 53 9.61 -5.96 0.77
N ALA A 54 8.95 -6.28 -0.33
CA ALA A 54 9.62 -6.70 -1.55
C ALA A 54 10.57 -5.62 -2.10
N TYR A 55 10.18 -4.35 -2.01
CA TYR A 55 11.02 -3.22 -2.39
C TYR A 55 12.23 -3.10 -1.47
N ARG A 56 12.02 -3.15 -0.14
CA ARG A 56 13.11 -3.15 0.87
C ARG A 56 14.11 -4.29 0.65
N ASP A 57 13.62 -5.45 0.25
CA ASP A 57 14.44 -6.63 -0.04
C ASP A 57 15.11 -6.57 -1.43
N ASN A 58 15.04 -5.43 -2.14
CA ASN A 58 15.55 -5.24 -3.50
C ASN A 58 15.01 -6.24 -4.54
N ARG A 59 13.82 -6.81 -4.30
CA ARG A 59 13.18 -7.80 -5.19
C ARG A 59 12.33 -7.15 -6.27
N ILE A 60 11.91 -5.91 -6.07
CA ILE A 60 11.13 -5.13 -7.02
C ILE A 60 11.65 -3.69 -7.08
N THR A 61 11.47 -3.07 -8.23
CA THR A 61 11.78 -1.65 -8.49
C THR A 61 10.65 -0.73 -8.02
N LEU A 62 10.94 0.57 -7.92
CA LEU A 62 9.92 1.60 -7.62
C LEU A 62 8.77 1.57 -8.63
N ARG A 63 9.07 1.28 -9.91
CA ARG A 63 8.08 1.15 -10.99
C ARG A 63 7.19 -0.06 -10.81
N GLU A 64 7.74 -1.20 -10.40
CA GLU A 64 6.98 -2.40 -10.12
C GLU A 64 6.10 -2.22 -8.88
N ALA A 65 6.61 -1.54 -7.85
CA ALA A 65 5.81 -1.16 -6.68
C ALA A 65 4.60 -0.27 -7.06
N ALA A 66 4.81 0.75 -7.91
CA ALA A 66 3.73 1.61 -8.42
C ALA A 66 2.66 0.79 -9.16
N LYS A 67 3.08 -0.14 -10.02
CA LYS A 67 2.18 -1.03 -10.74
C LYS A 67 1.39 -1.95 -9.80
N LEU A 68 2.06 -2.56 -8.81
CA LEU A 68 1.44 -3.50 -7.87
C LEU A 68 0.46 -2.82 -6.90
N LEU A 69 0.74 -1.56 -6.54
CA LEU A 69 -0.15 -0.76 -5.70
C LEU A 69 -1.19 0.01 -6.50
N SER A 70 -1.07 0.04 -7.84
CA SER A 70 -1.94 0.83 -8.74
C SER A 70 -1.97 2.31 -8.36
N VAL A 71 -0.81 2.86 -8.03
CA VAL A 71 -0.62 4.29 -7.70
C VAL A 71 0.52 4.87 -8.52
N ASP A 72 0.63 6.19 -8.57
CA ASP A 72 1.76 6.86 -9.21
C ASP A 72 3.06 6.78 -8.37
N TYR A 73 4.18 7.16 -8.98
CA TYR A 73 5.49 7.10 -8.36
C TYR A 73 5.61 7.94 -7.08
N TRP A 74 5.02 9.14 -7.04
CA TRP A 74 5.07 10.02 -5.87
C TRP A 74 4.36 9.37 -4.70
N LYS A 75 3.22 8.74 -4.97
CA LYS A 75 2.49 8.03 -3.91
C LYS A 75 3.26 6.83 -3.37
N VAL A 76 4.02 6.12 -4.21
CA VAL A 76 4.93 5.07 -3.72
C VAL A 76 6.04 5.67 -2.85
N GLN A 77 6.60 6.82 -3.22
CA GLN A 77 7.62 7.50 -2.42
C GLN A 77 7.10 7.91 -1.05
N ASP A 78 5.89 8.47 -0.98
CA ASP A 78 5.23 8.78 0.30
C ASP A 78 5.08 7.52 1.16
N ILE A 79 4.60 6.43 0.56
CA ILE A 79 4.42 5.13 1.24
C ILE A 79 5.75 4.61 1.79
N LEU A 80 6.84 4.70 1.01
CA LEU A 80 8.16 4.26 1.45
C LEU A 80 8.72 5.14 2.56
N ALA A 81 8.51 6.47 2.46
CA ALA A 81 8.94 7.43 3.48
C ALA A 81 8.21 7.23 4.82
N GLU A 82 6.89 7.02 4.79
CA GLU A 82 6.08 6.66 5.97
C GLU A 82 6.62 5.40 6.68
N GLU A 83 7.13 4.43 5.91
CA GLU A 83 7.68 3.16 6.39
C GLU A 83 9.21 3.22 6.68
N GLY A 84 9.81 4.41 6.59
CA GLY A 84 11.22 4.65 6.87
C GLY A 84 12.18 3.98 5.87
N ILE A 85 11.74 3.74 4.63
CA ILE A 85 12.55 3.10 3.60
C ILE A 85 13.15 4.17 2.67
N PRO A 86 14.48 4.25 2.58
CA PRO A 86 15.13 5.17 1.64
C PRO A 86 14.85 4.76 0.19
N ILE A 87 14.50 5.75 -0.64
CA ILE A 87 14.18 5.57 -2.08
C ILE A 87 15.45 5.41 -2.92
N SER A 88 16.62 5.73 -2.36
CA SER A 88 17.91 5.50 -2.99
C SER A 88 18.89 4.85 -2.03
N ASP A 89 19.58 3.81 -2.53
CA ASP A 89 20.80 3.29 -1.91
C ASP A 89 21.98 4.26 -2.05
N LEU A 90 21.78 5.40 -2.73
CA LEU A 90 22.80 6.42 -2.93
C LEU A 90 23.01 7.19 -1.63
N THR A 91 24.22 7.09 -1.11
CA THR A 91 24.73 7.99 -0.09
C THR A 91 24.69 9.44 -0.60
N GLU A 92 24.64 10.41 0.33
CA GLU A 92 24.69 11.85 -0.01
C GLU A 92 25.85 12.20 -0.95
N SER A 93 26.99 11.50 -0.79
CA SER A 93 28.17 11.61 -1.65
C SER A 93 27.93 11.16 -3.10
N GLU A 94 27.13 10.12 -3.30
CA GLU A 94 26.84 9.59 -4.64
C GLU A 94 25.81 10.45 -5.37
N VAL A 95 24.84 11.01 -4.64
CA VAL A 95 23.87 12.00 -5.18
C VAL A 95 24.60 13.25 -5.68
N LYS A 96 25.52 13.81 -4.86
CA LYS A 96 26.33 14.99 -5.25
C LYS A 96 27.20 14.73 -6.48
N SER A 97 27.77 13.53 -6.59
CA SER A 97 28.64 13.15 -7.71
C SER A 97 27.86 13.03 -9.02
N ARG A 98 26.62 12.52 -8.97
CA ARG A 98 25.72 12.45 -10.13
C ARG A 98 25.24 13.83 -10.59
N MET A 99 24.88 14.71 -9.66
CA MET A 99 24.50 16.10 -9.99
C MET A 99 25.61 16.88 -10.70
N LYS A 100 26.88 16.65 -10.32
CA LYS A 100 28.04 17.26 -10.99
C LYS A 100 28.24 16.76 -12.42
N LYS A 101 27.95 15.48 -12.71
CA LYS A 101 28.04 14.93 -14.07
C LYS A 101 26.98 15.52 -15.00
N VAL A 102 25.73 15.63 -14.55
CA VAL A 102 24.63 16.20 -15.36
C VAL A 102 24.94 17.65 -15.79
N LYS A 103 25.54 18.46 -14.91
CA LYS A 103 25.97 19.83 -15.29
C LYS A 103 27.11 19.89 -16.29
N LYS A 104 27.91 18.83 -16.42
CA LYS A 104 29.09 18.78 -17.30
C LYS A 104 28.73 18.39 -18.73
N ASP A 105 27.61 17.71 -18.91
CA ASP A 105 27.12 17.26 -20.22
C ASP A 105 26.13 18.25 -20.87
N THR A 106 25.83 19.38 -20.21
CA THR A 106 24.88 20.40 -20.70
C THR A 106 25.58 21.70 -21.14
N PHE A 107 26.91 21.74 -21.18
CA PHE A 107 27.69 22.88 -21.69
C PHE A 107 28.86 22.41 -22.54
#